data_AF-A0A8D2M1R3-F1
#
_entry.id   AF-A0A8D2M1R3-F1
#
_cell.length_a   1.000
_cell.length_b   1.000
_cell.length_c   1.000
_cell.angle_alpha   90.00
_cell.angle_beta   90.00
_cell.angle_gamma   90.00
#
_symmetry.space_group_name_H-M   'P 1'
#
loop_
_entity.id
_entity.type
_entity.pdbx_description
1 polymer ?
#
loop_
_entity_poly.entity_id
_entity_poly.type
_entity_poly.pdbx_seq_one_letter_code
_entity_poly.pdbx_strand_id
1 'polypeptide(L)'
;MQRPGLFGRLRAAVVGMVHVGALPGTPRSSLPLTQIIDQACQEAEVYKDAGIDGLILENMHDVPYTVSPGPEVTAAMAVIGAAVRQSCPHVPLGVQVLCAANQQAIAIALAAGLDFIRAEGFVFSHVADEGIINACAGDLLRYRKHIGADNIQIFADIKKKHRGKACCEDSCAGWVWSDSGECEELLGCRCSNNWFIFQERRILGKCC
;
A
#
# COMPACT_ATOMS: atom_id res chain seq x y z
N MET A 1 1.51 8.83 -24.68
CA MET A 1 0.22 9.34 -24.16
C MET A 1 0.40 9.51 -22.66
N GLN A 2 0.44 10.74 -22.14
CA GLN A 2 0.59 10.97 -20.70
C GLN A 2 -0.70 10.50 -19.99
N ARG A 3 -0.58 9.57 -19.04
CA ARG A 3 -1.71 9.10 -18.23
C ARG A 3 -2.24 10.28 -17.38
N PRO A 4 -3.55 10.55 -17.32
CA PRO A 4 -4.09 11.52 -16.36
C PRO A 4 -3.69 11.09 -14.95
N GLY A 5 -3.26 12.05 -14.12
CA GLY A 5 -2.75 11.76 -12.77
C GLY A 5 -3.83 11.14 -11.90
N LEU A 6 -3.53 10.01 -11.25
CA LEU A 6 -4.47 9.20 -10.46
C LEU A 6 -5.33 10.00 -9.48
N PHE A 7 -4.75 11.02 -8.83
CA PHE A 7 -5.41 11.84 -7.81
C PHE A 7 -5.87 13.22 -8.30
N GLY A 8 -5.65 13.57 -9.57
CA GLY A 8 -6.19 14.79 -10.21
C GLY A 8 -5.81 16.17 -9.62
N ARG A 9 -5.06 16.26 -8.51
CA ARG A 9 -4.77 17.50 -7.76
C ARG A 9 -3.27 17.80 -7.65
N LEU A 10 -2.90 19.09 -7.62
CA LEU A 10 -1.50 19.58 -7.69
C LEU A 10 -0.79 19.83 -6.35
N ARG A 11 -1.42 19.59 -5.19
CA ARG A 11 -0.86 20.03 -3.87
C ARG A 11 -0.63 18.91 -2.87
N ALA A 12 -1.64 18.09 -2.57
CA ALA A 12 -1.52 16.90 -1.73
C ALA A 12 -2.76 16.01 -1.95
N ALA A 13 -2.61 14.69 -1.77
CA ALA A 13 -3.71 13.73 -1.75
C ALA A 13 -3.79 13.11 -0.35
N VAL A 14 -5.00 13.01 0.19
CA VAL A 14 -5.29 12.29 1.44
C VAL A 14 -5.81 10.91 1.06
N VAL A 15 -5.12 9.86 1.52
CA VAL A 15 -5.51 8.47 1.27
C VAL A 15 -5.87 7.82 2.59
N GLY A 16 -7.08 7.28 2.68
CA GLY A 16 -7.58 6.58 3.87
C GLY A 16 -7.06 5.16 3.91
N MET A 17 -6.78 4.66 5.11
CA MET A 17 -6.40 3.26 5.30
C MET A 17 -7.60 2.52 5.88
N VAL A 18 -8.11 1.54 5.14
CA VAL A 18 -9.16 0.62 5.61
C VAL A 18 -8.45 -0.62 6.12
N HIS A 19 -8.49 -0.81 7.44
CA HIS A 19 -7.84 -1.93 8.10
C HIS A 19 -8.80 -3.11 8.16
N VAL A 20 -8.54 -4.14 7.36
CA VAL A 20 -9.42 -5.32 7.34
C VAL A 20 -9.26 -6.11 8.64
N GLY A 21 -10.35 -6.75 9.07
CA GLY A 21 -10.33 -7.70 10.19
C GLY A 21 -9.35 -8.86 9.94
N ALA A 22 -8.97 -9.56 11.02
CA ALA A 22 -8.02 -10.67 10.95
C ALA A 22 -8.51 -11.75 9.97
N LEU A 23 -7.68 -12.04 8.95
CA LEU A 23 -8.05 -12.88 7.82
C LEU A 23 -7.99 -14.38 8.15
N PRO A 24 -8.72 -15.22 7.38
CA PRO A 24 -8.63 -16.68 7.52
C PRO A 24 -7.18 -17.17 7.49
N GLY A 25 -6.85 -18.10 8.39
CA GLY A 25 -5.49 -18.63 8.54
C GLY A 25 -4.65 -17.90 9.60
N THR A 26 -5.04 -16.70 10.02
CA THR A 26 -4.33 -15.94 11.05
C THR A 26 -4.78 -16.34 12.46
N PRO A 27 -3.91 -16.26 13.49
CA PRO A 27 -4.28 -16.69 14.86
C PRO A 27 -5.44 -15.93 15.48
N ARG A 28 -5.74 -14.70 15.01
CA ARG A 28 -6.84 -13.86 15.51
C ARG A 28 -8.10 -13.94 14.66
N SER A 29 -8.12 -14.74 13.60
CA SER A 29 -9.29 -14.94 12.75
C SER A 29 -10.46 -15.48 13.57
N SER A 30 -11.54 -14.71 13.66
CA SER A 30 -12.76 -15.09 14.40
C SER A 30 -14.05 -14.82 13.64
N LEU A 31 -14.01 -13.91 12.66
CA LEU A 31 -15.17 -13.53 11.86
C LEU A 31 -15.20 -14.34 10.56
N PRO A 32 -16.40 -14.68 10.04
CA PRO A 32 -16.51 -15.18 8.69
C PRO A 32 -16.09 -14.09 7.69
N LEU A 33 -15.47 -14.50 6.57
CA LEU A 33 -14.95 -13.57 5.56
C LEU A 33 -16.01 -12.58 5.05
N THR A 34 -17.27 -13.01 4.95
CA THR A 34 -18.38 -12.14 4.55
C THR A 34 -18.57 -10.94 5.49
N GLN A 35 -18.44 -11.13 6.80
CA GLN A 35 -18.54 -10.02 7.76
C GLN A 35 -17.34 -9.06 7.66
N ILE A 36 -16.14 -9.59 7.36
CA ILE A 36 -14.95 -8.75 7.14
C ILE A 36 -15.14 -7.89 5.88
N ILE A 37 -15.71 -8.46 4.82
CA ILE A 37 -16.07 -7.74 3.59
C ILE A 37 -17.06 -6.62 3.91
N ASP A 38 -18.15 -6.92 4.62
CA ASP A 38 -19.18 -5.93 4.96
C ASP A 38 -18.59 -4.77 5.76
N GLN A 39 -17.73 -5.05 6.75
CA GLN A 39 -17.05 -4.03 7.55
C GLN A 39 -16.12 -3.15 6.71
N ALA A 40 -15.32 -3.76 5.82
CA ALA A 40 -14.41 -3.03 4.94
C ALA A 40 -15.17 -2.12 3.96
N CYS A 41 -16.30 -2.58 3.41
CA CYS A 41 -17.14 -1.76 2.55
C CYS A 41 -17.78 -0.59 3.30
N GLN A 42 -18.28 -0.82 4.52
CA GLN A 42 -18.85 0.24 5.37
C GLN A 42 -17.80 1.31 5.70
N GLU A 43 -16.59 0.92 6.08
CA GLU A 43 -15.51 1.87 6.37
C GLU A 43 -15.08 2.66 5.11
N ALA A 44 -14.96 1.97 3.96
CA ALA A 44 -14.64 2.61 2.70
C ALA A 44 -15.69 3.66 2.28
N GLU A 45 -16.98 3.37 2.49
CA GLU A 45 -18.07 4.32 2.24
C GLU A 45 -17.99 5.54 3.14
N VAL A 46 -17.67 5.37 4.42
CA VAL A 46 -17.46 6.49 5.35
C VAL A 46 -16.33 7.40 4.87
N TYR A 47 -15.18 6.83 4.46
CA TYR A 47 -14.08 7.64 3.94
C TYR A 47 -14.42 8.34 2.62
N LYS A 48 -15.15 7.65 1.72
CA LYS A 48 -15.65 8.24 0.47
C LYS A 48 -16.55 9.45 0.77
N ASP A 49 -17.49 9.31 1.69
CA ASP A 49 -18.42 10.38 2.06
C ASP A 49 -17.73 11.55 2.77
N ALA A 50 -16.60 11.29 3.44
CA ALA A 50 -15.72 12.30 4.01
C ALA A 50 -14.87 13.05 2.96
N GLY A 51 -14.93 12.67 1.68
CA GLY A 51 -14.25 13.35 0.58
C GLY A 51 -12.75 13.07 0.48
N ILE A 52 -12.32 11.85 0.87
CA ILE A 52 -10.94 11.41 0.75
C ILE A 52 -10.51 11.29 -0.73
N ASP A 53 -9.22 11.48 -1.03
CA ASP A 53 -8.72 11.42 -2.41
C ASP A 53 -8.43 9.97 -2.88
N GLY A 54 -8.31 9.02 -1.96
CA GLY A 54 -8.14 7.59 -2.27
C GLY A 54 -8.22 6.69 -1.05
N LEU A 55 -8.16 5.37 -1.26
CA LEU A 55 -8.14 4.38 -0.18
C LEU A 55 -7.05 3.34 -0.40
N ILE A 56 -6.56 2.76 0.71
CA ILE A 56 -5.71 1.57 0.71
C ILE A 56 -6.34 0.54 1.65
N LEU A 57 -6.42 -0.71 1.18
CA LEU A 57 -6.75 -1.86 2.03
C LEU A 57 -5.47 -2.43 2.64
N GLU A 58 -5.48 -2.71 3.94
CA GLU A 58 -4.33 -3.27 4.65
C GLU A 58 -4.75 -4.35 5.65
N ASN A 59 -4.02 -5.48 5.69
CA ASN A 59 -4.24 -6.60 6.60
C ASN A 59 -3.63 -6.38 8.00
N MET A 60 -3.90 -5.22 8.60
CA MET A 60 -3.29 -4.79 9.85
C MET A 60 -3.58 -5.70 11.05
N HIS A 61 -4.68 -6.46 11.03
CA HIS A 61 -5.09 -7.31 12.13
C HIS A 61 -4.60 -8.77 12.04
N ASP A 62 -3.80 -9.12 11.03
CA ASP A 62 -3.18 -10.43 10.83
C ASP A 62 -1.98 -10.68 11.76
N VAL A 63 -2.07 -10.24 13.01
CA VAL A 63 -1.00 -10.40 14.01
C VAL A 63 -1.01 -11.81 14.62
N PRO A 64 0.16 -12.43 14.88
CA PRO A 64 1.50 -12.00 14.48
C PRO A 64 1.73 -12.17 12.97
N TYR A 65 2.46 -11.23 12.38
CA TYR A 65 2.67 -11.22 10.94
C TYR A 65 3.78 -12.19 10.48
N THR A 66 3.76 -12.52 9.20
CA THR A 66 4.73 -13.41 8.54
C THR A 66 5.24 -12.82 7.23
N VAL A 67 6.53 -13.01 6.95
CA VAL A 67 7.19 -12.51 5.72
C VAL A 67 6.67 -13.23 4.45
N SER A 68 6.04 -14.38 4.61
CA SER A 68 5.45 -15.14 3.49
C SER A 68 4.04 -15.58 3.87
N PRO A 69 3.03 -14.69 3.75
CA PRO A 69 1.65 -15.07 4.01
C PRO A 69 1.19 -16.17 3.06
N GLY A 70 0.31 -17.04 3.55
CA GLY A 70 -0.23 -18.13 2.74
C GLY A 70 -1.20 -17.63 1.65
N PRO A 71 -1.59 -18.51 0.71
CA PRO A 71 -2.50 -18.15 -0.38
C PRO A 71 -3.85 -17.64 0.12
N GLU A 72 -4.30 -18.06 1.30
CA GLU A 72 -5.54 -17.64 1.94
C GLU A 72 -5.62 -16.13 2.18
N VAL A 73 -4.50 -15.48 2.55
CA VAL A 73 -4.43 -14.03 2.74
C VAL A 73 -4.60 -13.31 1.40
N THR A 74 -3.90 -13.79 0.36
CA THR A 74 -3.97 -13.21 -0.98
C THR A 74 -5.38 -13.34 -1.56
N ALA A 75 -6.00 -14.51 -1.41
CA ALA A 75 -7.36 -14.78 -1.88
C ALA A 75 -8.39 -13.91 -1.13
N ALA A 76 -8.31 -13.83 0.20
CA ALA A 76 -9.23 -13.03 0.99
C ALA A 76 -9.13 -11.53 0.65
N MET A 77 -7.91 -10.99 0.59
CA MET A 77 -7.67 -9.59 0.23
C MET A 77 -8.15 -9.26 -1.19
N ALA A 78 -8.03 -10.20 -2.15
CA ALA A 78 -8.57 -10.02 -3.50
C ALA A 78 -10.10 -9.91 -3.51
N VAL A 79 -10.80 -10.77 -2.76
CA VAL A 79 -12.26 -10.71 -2.67
C VAL A 79 -12.73 -9.44 -1.96
N ILE A 80 -12.06 -9.06 -0.86
CA ILE A 80 -12.36 -7.80 -0.15
C ILE A 80 -12.10 -6.60 -1.06
N GLY A 81 -10.96 -6.58 -1.78
CA GLY A 81 -10.63 -5.54 -2.74
C GLY A 81 -11.68 -5.39 -3.84
N ALA A 82 -12.15 -6.50 -4.40
CA ALA A 82 -13.17 -6.49 -5.43
C ALA A 82 -14.52 -5.93 -4.91
N ALA A 83 -14.90 -6.29 -3.68
CA ALA A 83 -16.12 -5.77 -3.05
C ALA A 83 -16.02 -4.26 -2.78
N VAL A 84 -14.90 -3.80 -2.22
CA VAL A 84 -14.68 -2.36 -1.95
C VAL A 84 -14.63 -1.55 -3.25
N ARG A 85 -14.04 -2.09 -4.33
CA ARG A 85 -14.10 -1.49 -5.66
C ARG A 85 -15.53 -1.31 -6.15
N GLN A 86 -16.42 -2.27 -5.91
CA GLN A 86 -17.83 -2.15 -6.29
C GLN A 86 -18.55 -1.05 -5.49
N SER A 87 -18.28 -0.92 -4.19
CA SER A 87 -18.83 0.16 -3.35
C SER A 87 -18.26 1.55 -3.67
N CYS A 88 -17.02 1.61 -4.16
CA CYS A 88 -16.28 2.84 -4.44
C CYS A 88 -15.66 2.84 -5.87
N PRO A 89 -16.48 2.85 -6.95
CA PRO A 89 -16.00 2.65 -8.31
C PRO A 89 -15.15 3.81 -8.87
N HIS A 90 -15.28 5.01 -8.31
CA HIS A 90 -14.60 6.22 -8.80
C HIS A 90 -13.48 6.72 -7.89
N VAL A 91 -13.28 6.08 -6.74
CA VAL A 91 -12.21 6.42 -5.80
C VAL A 91 -10.95 5.65 -6.21
N PRO A 92 -9.78 6.29 -6.30
CA PRO A 92 -8.52 5.56 -6.44
C PRO A 92 -8.34 4.57 -5.29
N LEU A 93 -8.18 3.29 -5.61
CA LEU A 93 -8.00 2.22 -4.62
C LEU A 93 -6.64 1.57 -4.76
N GLY A 94 -6.01 1.31 -3.63
CA GLY A 94 -4.81 0.49 -3.55
C GLY A 94 -4.89 -0.56 -2.47
N VAL A 95 -3.82 -1.35 -2.39
CA VAL A 95 -3.67 -2.41 -1.39
C VAL A 95 -2.25 -2.45 -0.87
N GLN A 96 -2.14 -2.82 0.40
CA GLN A 96 -0.90 -3.15 1.09
C GLN A 96 -1.09 -4.49 1.77
N VAL A 97 -0.16 -5.42 1.53
CA VAL A 97 -0.06 -6.64 2.31
C VAL A 97 1.21 -6.52 3.13
N LEU A 98 1.05 -6.54 4.45
CA LEU A 98 2.12 -6.31 5.41
C LEU A 98 3.26 -7.32 5.25
N CYS A 99 4.42 -6.99 5.81
CA CYS A 99 5.68 -7.76 5.73
C CYS A 99 6.31 -7.81 4.34
N ALA A 100 6.10 -6.76 3.54
CA ALA A 100 6.63 -6.67 2.18
C ALA A 100 6.19 -7.83 1.27
N ALA A 101 4.96 -8.32 1.47
CA ALA A 101 4.28 -9.23 0.55
C ALA A 101 3.82 -8.49 -0.72
N ASN A 102 4.75 -7.80 -1.38
CA ASN A 102 4.49 -6.86 -2.47
C ASN A 102 4.05 -7.57 -3.76
N GLN A 103 4.53 -8.79 -4.00
CA GLN A 103 4.08 -9.60 -5.15
C GLN A 103 2.61 -9.99 -4.99
N GLN A 104 2.22 -10.40 -3.77
CA GLN A 104 0.83 -10.68 -3.42
C GLN A 104 -0.02 -9.42 -3.60
N ALA A 105 0.46 -8.25 -3.13
CA ALA A 105 -0.22 -6.98 -3.33
C ALA A 105 -0.46 -6.65 -4.83
N ILE A 106 0.54 -6.87 -5.70
CA ILE A 106 0.38 -6.68 -7.15
C ILE A 106 -0.67 -7.64 -7.73
N ALA A 107 -0.64 -8.92 -7.32
CA ALA A 107 -1.61 -9.92 -7.77
C ALA A 107 -3.04 -9.57 -7.33
N ILE A 108 -3.22 -9.15 -6.08
CA ILE A 108 -4.49 -8.68 -5.53
C ILE A 108 -4.99 -7.46 -6.31
N ALA A 109 -4.13 -6.45 -6.50
CA ALA A 109 -4.51 -5.24 -7.21
C ALA A 109 -4.99 -5.54 -8.64
N LEU A 110 -4.28 -6.42 -9.35
CA LEU A 110 -4.70 -6.85 -10.69
C LEU A 110 -6.04 -7.59 -10.66
N ALA A 111 -6.19 -8.59 -9.78
CA ALA A 111 -7.37 -9.44 -9.72
C ALA A 111 -8.64 -8.68 -9.27
N ALA A 112 -8.49 -7.72 -8.36
CA ALA A 112 -9.59 -6.94 -7.79
C ALA A 112 -9.90 -5.65 -8.57
N GLY A 113 -9.09 -5.29 -9.59
CA GLY A 113 -9.27 -4.04 -10.34
C GLY A 113 -8.93 -2.79 -9.51
N LEU A 114 -7.87 -2.87 -8.70
CA LEU A 114 -7.32 -1.73 -7.98
C LEU A 114 -6.32 -0.97 -8.86
N ASP A 115 -5.97 0.25 -8.45
CA ASP A 115 -5.16 1.17 -9.26
C ASP A 115 -3.68 1.13 -8.88
N PHE A 116 -3.38 0.78 -7.62
CA PHE A 116 -2.02 0.82 -7.11
C PHE A 116 -1.76 -0.12 -5.92
N ILE A 117 -0.49 -0.27 -5.58
CA ILE A 117 -0.06 -0.89 -4.33
C ILE A 117 0.79 0.09 -3.52
N ARG A 118 0.78 -0.08 -2.19
CA ARG A 118 1.82 0.47 -1.33
C ARG A 118 2.83 -0.64 -1.03
N ALA A 119 4.09 -0.42 -1.42
CA ALA A 119 5.15 -1.42 -1.34
C ALA A 119 6.13 -1.10 -0.20
N GLU A 120 6.31 -2.06 0.70
CA GLU A 120 7.28 -1.97 1.79
C GLU A 120 8.60 -2.63 1.40
N GLY A 121 9.74 -2.07 1.82
CA GLY A 121 11.03 -2.70 1.52
C GLY A 121 11.34 -2.79 0.02
N PHE A 122 10.88 -1.82 -0.78
CA PHE A 122 11.10 -1.85 -2.22
C PHE A 122 12.58 -1.69 -2.60
N VAL A 123 13.23 -0.63 -2.10
CA VAL A 123 14.63 -0.28 -2.42
C VAL A 123 15.60 -0.69 -1.32
N PHE A 124 15.18 -0.63 -0.05
CA PHE A 124 16.05 -0.85 1.10
C PHE A 124 15.54 -1.99 1.99
N SER A 125 16.43 -2.93 2.27
CA SER A 125 16.22 -3.94 3.31
C SER A 125 16.06 -3.29 4.68
N HIS A 126 15.35 -3.94 5.60
CA HIS A 126 15.22 -3.50 6.98
C HIS A 126 14.86 -4.63 7.93
N VAL A 127 15.11 -4.39 9.22
CA VAL A 127 14.65 -5.26 10.31
C VAL A 127 13.36 -4.66 10.88
N ALA A 128 12.35 -5.51 11.02
CA ALA A 128 11.07 -5.20 11.65
C ALA A 128 10.68 -6.36 12.59
N ASP A 129 9.50 -6.27 13.21
CA ASP A 129 9.01 -7.26 14.19
C ASP A 129 8.92 -8.69 13.60
N GLU A 130 8.84 -8.77 12.27
CA GLU A 130 8.72 -10.00 11.49
C GLU A 130 10.06 -10.58 11.04
N GLY A 131 11.16 -9.87 11.29
CA GLY A 131 12.51 -10.25 10.89
C GLY A 131 13.12 -9.32 9.82
N ILE A 132 14.03 -9.87 9.01
CA ILE A 132 14.71 -9.12 7.94
C ILE A 132 13.84 -9.14 6.68
N ILE A 133 13.40 -7.96 6.26
CA ILE A 133 12.75 -7.71 4.98
C ILE A 133 13.82 -7.27 3.99
N ASN A 134 13.98 -8.00 2.88
CA ASN A 134 14.93 -7.67 1.82
C ASN A 134 14.35 -6.70 0.79
N ALA A 135 15.22 -5.91 0.16
CA ALA A 135 14.87 -5.11 -1.01
C ALA A 135 14.32 -6.00 -2.14
N CYS A 136 13.18 -5.63 -2.74
CA CYS A 136 12.49 -6.48 -3.72
C CYS A 136 12.24 -5.83 -5.09
N ALA A 137 12.76 -4.63 -5.37
CA ALA A 137 12.42 -3.87 -6.57
C ALA A 137 12.57 -4.65 -7.88
N GLY A 138 13.70 -5.35 -8.05
CA GLY A 138 13.97 -6.12 -9.27
C GLY A 138 12.96 -7.25 -9.50
N ASP A 139 12.68 -8.05 -8.48
CA ASP A 139 11.73 -9.17 -8.58
C ASP A 139 10.30 -8.70 -8.70
N LEU A 140 9.94 -7.60 -8.01
CA LEU A 140 8.61 -7.03 -8.07
C LEU A 140 8.28 -6.47 -9.46
N LEU A 141 9.20 -5.72 -10.07
CA LEU A 141 9.00 -5.16 -11.41
C LEU A 141 8.91 -6.26 -12.49
N ARG A 142 9.73 -7.31 -12.38
CA ARG A 142 9.64 -8.50 -13.26
C ARG A 142 8.29 -9.20 -13.09
N TYR A 143 7.86 -9.42 -11.85
CA TYR A 143 6.58 -10.05 -11.55
C TYR A 143 5.40 -9.23 -12.08
N ARG A 144 5.39 -7.91 -11.84
CA ARG A 144 4.39 -6.97 -12.39
C ARG A 144 4.27 -7.13 -13.90
N LYS A 145 5.40 -7.19 -14.61
CA LYS A 145 5.41 -7.39 -16.06
C LYS A 145 4.90 -8.78 -16.45
N HIS A 146 5.34 -9.82 -15.75
CA HIS A 146 5.01 -11.21 -16.04
C HIS A 146 3.50 -11.49 -16.00
N ILE A 147 2.80 -10.92 -15.02
CA ILE A 147 1.35 -11.10 -14.87
C ILE A 147 0.50 -10.09 -15.66
N GLY A 148 1.13 -9.18 -16.43
CA GLY A 148 0.43 -8.16 -17.21
C GLY A 148 -0.12 -6.98 -16.40
N ALA A 149 0.40 -6.72 -15.20
CA ALA A 149 -0.04 -5.65 -14.30
C ALA A 149 0.65 -4.29 -14.58
N ASP A 150 0.97 -3.97 -15.84
CA ASP A 150 1.62 -2.70 -16.24
C ASP A 150 0.76 -1.45 -15.97
N ASN A 151 -0.54 -1.64 -15.69
CA ASN A 151 -1.49 -0.61 -15.29
C ASN A 151 -1.45 -0.31 -13.78
N ILE A 152 -0.91 -1.21 -12.95
CA ILE A 152 -0.87 -1.06 -11.50
C ILE A 152 0.34 -0.19 -11.09
N GLN A 153 0.05 0.92 -10.41
CA GLN A 153 1.10 1.81 -9.91
C GLN A 153 1.72 1.29 -8.61
N ILE A 154 3.00 1.56 -8.38
CA ILE A 154 3.72 1.17 -7.16
C ILE A 154 4.10 2.44 -6.39
N PHE A 155 3.56 2.60 -5.19
CA PHE A 155 3.97 3.62 -4.24
C PHE A 155 4.92 2.97 -3.21
N ALA A 156 6.21 3.27 -3.31
CA ALA A 156 7.24 2.62 -2.51
C ALA A 156 7.59 3.40 -1.23
N ASP A 157 7.71 2.68 -0.12
CA ASP A 157 8.24 3.20 1.13
C ASP A 157 9.78 3.32 1.05
N ILE A 158 10.32 4.53 1.25
CA ILE A 158 11.77 4.77 1.28
C ILE A 158 12.35 4.56 2.69
N LYS A 159 11.72 5.10 3.75
CA LYS A 159 12.04 4.80 5.17
C LYS A 159 10.73 4.59 5.97
N LYS A 160 10.51 3.37 6.49
CA LYS A 160 9.28 2.92 7.22
C LYS A 160 9.24 3.40 8.68
N LYS A 161 8.04 3.69 9.20
CA LYS A 161 7.76 4.21 10.56
C LYS A 161 8.21 3.32 11.74
N HIS A 162 8.36 2.00 11.54
CA HIS A 162 8.71 1.02 12.58
C HIS A 162 10.17 0.51 12.48
N ARG A 163 11.08 1.27 11.86
CA ARG A 163 12.49 0.82 11.70
C ARG A 163 13.33 1.06 12.96
N GLY A 164 13.97 -0.01 13.45
CA GLY A 164 15.19 0.08 14.24
C GLY A 164 16.36 0.51 13.35
N LYS A 165 17.06 1.59 13.72
CA LYS A 165 18.21 2.13 12.97
C LYS A 165 19.43 1.23 13.14
N ALA A 166 19.84 0.53 12.09
CA ALA A 166 21.17 -0.10 12.06
C ALA A 166 21.64 -0.29 10.61
N CYS A 167 22.15 0.76 9.97
CA CYS A 167 23.36 0.64 9.13
C CYS A 167 23.88 1.96 8.55
N CYS A 168 23.03 2.92 8.19
CA CYS A 168 23.54 4.19 7.65
C CYS A 168 22.70 5.37 8.13
N GLU A 169 23.33 6.28 8.86
CA GLU A 169 22.83 7.62 9.13
C GLU A 169 22.81 8.38 7.82
N ASP A 170 21.63 8.85 7.40
CA ASP A 170 21.48 10.09 6.63
C ASP A 170 20.01 10.51 6.59
N SER A 171 19.79 11.81 6.76
CA SER A 171 18.50 12.41 7.11
C SER A 171 17.80 12.92 5.85
N CYS A 172 16.88 12.15 5.27
CA CYS A 172 16.02 12.61 4.17
C CYS A 172 14.64 11.94 4.26
N ALA A 173 13.57 12.74 4.16
CA ALA A 173 12.17 12.31 4.18
C ALA A 173 11.51 12.69 2.84
N GLY A 174 11.08 11.70 2.06
CA GLY A 174 10.44 11.89 0.76
C GLY A 174 9.95 10.57 0.17
N TRP A 175 8.99 10.66 -0.76
CA TRP A 175 8.31 9.54 -1.42
C TRP A 175 8.29 9.84 -2.91
N VAL A 176 8.57 8.85 -3.75
CA VAL A 176 8.77 9.07 -5.18
C VAL A 176 8.15 7.91 -5.96
N TRP A 177 7.49 8.23 -7.08
CA TRP A 177 7.00 7.29 -8.08
C TRP A 177 8.14 6.96 -9.06
N SER A 178 8.49 5.69 -9.30
CA SER A 178 9.54 5.32 -10.27
C SER A 178 9.00 4.33 -11.29
N ASP A 179 8.89 4.76 -12.56
CA ASP A 179 8.75 3.88 -13.72
C ASP A 179 10.11 3.42 -14.30
N SER A 180 11.23 4.00 -13.89
CA SER A 180 12.57 3.77 -14.48
C SER A 180 13.54 2.93 -13.67
N GLY A 181 13.28 2.67 -12.38
CA GLY A 181 14.21 1.91 -11.53
C GLY A 181 15.41 2.71 -11.03
N GLU A 182 15.39 4.05 -11.16
CA GLU A 182 16.43 4.95 -10.64
C GLU A 182 15.89 5.76 -9.45
N CYS A 183 16.62 5.75 -8.32
CA CYS A 183 16.36 6.58 -7.15
C CYS A 183 17.30 7.80 -7.19
N GLU A 184 16.78 8.99 -7.51
CA GLU A 184 17.51 10.24 -7.30
C GLU A 184 17.13 10.89 -5.97
N GLU A 185 18.15 11.40 -5.29
CA GLU A 185 18.11 12.05 -3.99
C GLU A 185 17.57 13.49 -4.13
N LEU A 186 16.40 13.80 -3.55
CA LEU A 186 15.79 15.13 -3.66
C LEU A 186 15.95 15.93 -2.36
N LEU A 187 17.15 16.47 -2.16
CA LEU A 187 17.37 17.67 -1.35
C LEU A 187 16.98 18.90 -2.19
N GLY A 188 15.70 19.28 -2.07
CA GLY A 188 15.18 20.62 -2.36
C GLY A 188 15.46 21.24 -3.73
N CYS A 189 14.49 21.18 -4.65
CA CYS A 189 14.12 22.30 -5.52
C CYS A 189 12.85 22.02 -6.33
N ARG A 190 12.08 23.08 -6.61
CA ARG A 190 11.01 23.08 -7.61
C ARG A 190 11.61 22.79 -8.98
N CYS A 191 11.12 21.78 -9.69
CA CYS A 191 11.17 21.74 -11.14
C CYS A 191 10.10 20.82 -11.74
N SER A 192 9.71 21.20 -12.95
CA SER A 192 8.66 20.67 -13.82
C SER A 192 8.77 19.18 -14.08
N ASN A 193 7.84 18.39 -13.55
CA ASN A 193 7.16 17.23 -14.15
C ASN A 193 6.43 16.47 -13.02
N ASN A 194 5.33 15.77 -13.33
CA ASN A 194 4.35 15.26 -12.37
C ASN A 194 4.92 14.23 -11.36
N TRP A 195 5.27 14.68 -10.15
CA TRP A 195 5.62 13.82 -9.01
C TRP A 195 4.56 13.92 -7.91
N PHE A 196 4.17 12.78 -7.31
CA PHE A 196 3.32 12.72 -6.11
C PHE A 196 4.11 12.15 -4.93
N ILE A 197 4.09 12.86 -3.79
CA ILE A 197 4.81 12.52 -2.56
C ILE A 197 3.77 12.16 -1.47
N PHE A 198 3.82 10.94 -0.92
CA PHE A 198 2.88 10.48 0.12
C PHE A 198 3.39 10.74 1.55
N GLN A 199 3.27 11.96 2.08
CA GLN A 199 3.75 12.25 3.44
C GLN A 199 2.72 11.86 4.53
N GLU A 200 2.99 10.82 5.33
CA GLU A 200 2.22 10.51 6.55
C GLU A 200 2.45 11.64 7.58
N ARG A 201 1.56 12.65 7.62
CA ARG A 201 1.55 13.64 8.72
C ARG A 201 0.87 13.01 9.93
N ARG A 202 1.66 12.67 10.94
CA ARG A 202 1.13 12.45 12.30
C ARG A 202 0.47 13.76 12.75
N ILE A 203 -0.86 13.82 12.72
CA ILE A 203 -1.59 14.82 13.49
C ILE A 203 -1.31 14.44 14.95
N LEU A 204 -0.37 15.15 15.59
CA LEU A 204 -0.16 15.07 17.03
C LEU A 204 -1.37 15.68 17.73
N GLY A 205 -2.50 14.96 17.70
CA GLY A 205 -3.57 15.11 18.67
C GLY A 205 -3.25 14.18 19.82
N LYS A 206 -2.99 14.72 21.02
CA LYS A 206 -3.01 13.94 22.25
C LYS A 206 -4.42 13.33 22.36
N CYS A 207 -4.55 12.03 22.14
CA CYS A 207 -5.63 11.28 22.77
C CYS A 207 -5.14 10.90 24.17
N CYS A 208 -5.93 11.29 25.18
CA CYS A 208 -5.74 10.90 26.58
C CYS A 208 -5.67 9.38 26.75
#